data_AF-A0A4Y9ZHK1-F1
#
_entry.id   AF-A0A4Y9ZHK1-F1
#
_cell.length_a   1.000
_cell.length_b   1.000
_cell.length_c   1.000
_cell.angle_alpha   90.00
_cell.angle_beta   90.00
_cell.angle_gamma   90.00
#
_symmetry.space_group_name_H-M   'P 1'
#
loop_
_entity.id
_entity.type
_entity.pdbx_description
1 polymer ?
#
loop_
_entity_poly.entity_id
_entity_poly.type
_entity_poly.pdbx_seq_one_letter_code
_entity_poly.pdbx_strand_id
1 'polypeptide(L)'
;MTAILAPIAKATKCLEAVETTVCDVYLYWLAVMATFQDMFSSDNDNSLSLPYDLISKIRSLVNARYQEMIDGPGKEIYLTGFFLNPRYITSDILHHHERNPLGTRIVIRRPDVAQAGKNINVESPLPPGPDDDLRKAIPCYAKVANYLGLLLKHAIPDAPPRLFKGLNTAKDIWKEFRCQLAQYARMEHPFNKGCDDISS
;
A
#
# COMPACT_ATOMS: atom_id res chain seq x y z
N MET A 1 -4.68 -26.14 16.56
CA MET A 1 -5.02 -24.74 16.92
C MET A 1 -3.80 -23.81 16.88
N THR A 2 -2.61 -24.29 17.28
CA THR A 2 -1.34 -23.52 17.22
C THR A 2 -0.93 -23.09 15.81
N ALA A 3 -1.20 -23.90 14.78
CA ALA A 3 -0.85 -23.59 13.40
C ALA A 3 -1.50 -22.29 12.86
N ILE A 4 -2.74 -21.99 13.25
CA ILE A 4 -3.47 -20.79 12.82
C ILE A 4 -2.86 -19.52 13.44
N LEU A 5 -2.38 -19.62 14.69
CA LEU A 5 -1.80 -18.48 15.42
C LEU A 5 -0.33 -18.26 15.08
N ALA A 6 0.37 -19.28 14.57
CA ALA A 6 1.78 -19.22 14.22
C ALA A 6 2.17 -18.04 13.30
N PRO A 7 1.48 -17.75 12.18
CA PRO A 7 1.85 -16.61 11.34
C PRO A 7 1.70 -15.27 12.06
N ILE A 8 0.64 -15.11 12.86
CA ILE A 8 0.41 -13.88 13.65
C ILE A 8 1.49 -13.74 14.72
N ALA A 9 1.77 -14.79 15.48
CA ALA A 9 2.81 -14.77 16.52
C ALA A 9 4.20 -14.47 15.94
N LYS A 10 4.52 -15.03 14.77
CA LYS A 10 5.77 -14.73 14.06
C LYS A 10 5.83 -13.27 13.63
N ALA A 11 4.76 -12.72 13.06
CA ALA A 11 4.69 -11.31 12.70
C ALA A 11 4.86 -10.40 13.92
N THR A 12 4.15 -10.67 15.03
CA THR A 12 4.28 -9.91 16.28
C THR A 12 5.72 -9.93 16.80
N LYS A 13 6.36 -11.11 16.82
CA LYS A 13 7.77 -11.21 17.23
C LYS A 13 8.70 -10.41 16.32
N CYS A 14 8.45 -10.39 15.02
CA CYS A 14 9.25 -9.57 14.09
C CYS A 14 9.01 -8.07 14.29
N LEU A 15 7.82 -7.65 14.74
CA LEU A 15 7.51 -6.25 15.05
C LEU A 15 8.17 -5.75 16.34
N GLU A 16 8.61 -6.65 17.22
CA GLU A 16 9.38 -6.32 18.42
C GLU A 16 10.87 -6.06 18.12
N ALA A 17 11.30 -6.26 16.87
CA ALA A 17 12.66 -5.96 16.47
C ALA A 17 12.92 -4.43 16.52
N VAL A 18 14.12 -4.05 16.93
CA VAL A 18 14.51 -2.64 17.14
C VAL A 18 14.44 -1.81 15.84
N GLU A 19 14.58 -2.46 14.69
CA GLU A 19 14.65 -1.81 13.37
C GLU A 19 13.33 -1.88 12.58
N THR A 20 12.21 -2.23 13.22
CA THR A 20 10.92 -2.30 12.53
C THR A 20 10.44 -0.93 12.07
N THR A 21 10.16 -0.81 10.77
CA THR A 21 9.58 0.38 10.15
C THR A 21 8.10 0.21 9.84
N VAL A 22 7.40 1.30 9.53
CA VAL A 22 6.00 1.25 9.07
C VAL A 22 5.81 0.44 7.78
N CYS A 23 6.86 0.31 6.95
CA CYS A 23 6.88 -0.56 5.79
C CYS A 23 6.83 -2.04 6.20
N ASP A 24 7.58 -2.42 7.23
CA ASP A 24 7.64 -3.81 7.72
C ASP A 24 6.30 -4.24 8.32
N VAL A 25 5.60 -3.33 8.99
CA VAL A 25 4.23 -3.58 9.48
C VAL A 25 3.30 -3.99 8.35
N TYR A 26 3.31 -3.24 7.24
CA TYR A 26 2.48 -3.56 6.07
C TYR A 26 2.91 -4.89 5.44
N LEU A 27 4.22 -5.10 5.27
CA LEU A 27 4.77 -6.32 4.68
C LEU A 27 4.42 -7.57 5.50
N TYR A 28 4.57 -7.52 6.83
CA TYR A 28 4.22 -8.65 7.69
C TYR A 28 2.73 -8.94 7.67
N TRP A 29 1.88 -7.92 7.56
CA TRP A 29 0.45 -8.14 7.41
C TRP A 29 0.12 -8.86 6.10
N LEU A 30 0.74 -8.44 4.99
CA LEU A 30 0.63 -9.13 3.70
C LEU A 30 1.11 -10.59 3.79
N ALA A 31 2.24 -10.83 4.44
CA ALA A 31 2.79 -12.18 4.63
C ALA A 31 1.85 -13.08 5.47
N VAL A 32 1.25 -12.53 6.54
CA VAL A 32 0.25 -13.24 7.36
C VAL A 32 -0.96 -13.62 6.51
N MET A 33 -1.51 -12.68 5.73
CA MET A 33 -2.68 -12.95 4.88
C MET A 33 -2.36 -13.95 3.76
N ALA A 34 -1.17 -13.87 3.15
CA ALA A 34 -0.72 -14.85 2.17
C ALA A 34 -0.60 -16.25 2.78
N THR A 35 -0.01 -16.35 3.98
CA THR A 35 0.10 -17.63 4.72
C THR A 35 -1.29 -18.20 5.02
N PHE A 36 -2.26 -17.36 5.41
CA PHE A 36 -3.65 -17.80 5.58
C PHE A 36 -4.28 -18.26 4.27
N GLN A 37 -4.03 -17.57 3.16
CA GLN A 37 -4.54 -17.97 1.86
C GLN A 37 -4.00 -19.36 1.49
N ASP A 38 -2.70 -19.59 1.61
CA ASP A 38 -2.08 -20.89 1.32
C ASP A 38 -2.64 -22.01 2.21
N MET A 39 -2.78 -21.74 3.52
CA MET A 39 -3.38 -22.69 4.46
C MET A 39 -4.85 -23.01 4.16
N PHE A 40 -5.61 -22.07 3.57
CA PHE A 40 -7.02 -22.24 3.27
C PHE A 40 -7.33 -22.62 1.81
N SER A 41 -6.36 -22.50 0.91
CA SER A 41 -6.45 -22.90 -0.51
C SER A 41 -6.06 -24.37 -0.73
N SER A 42 -5.43 -24.99 0.26
CA SER A 42 -4.98 -26.38 0.20
C SER A 42 -6.14 -27.35 0.36
N ASP A 43 -6.66 -27.85 -0.75
CA ASP A 43 -7.38 -29.15 -0.84
C ASP A 43 -6.40 -30.34 -0.67
N ASN A 44 -5.11 -30.07 -0.52
CA ASN A 44 -4.02 -31.02 -0.75
C ASN A 44 -3.26 -31.49 0.49
N ASP A 45 -3.72 -31.14 1.69
CA ASP A 45 -3.26 -31.86 2.88
C ASP A 45 -4.32 -31.82 3.96
N ASN A 46 -4.81 -33.00 4.34
CA ASN A 46 -5.71 -33.25 5.47
C ASN A 46 -5.17 -32.77 6.84
N SER A 47 -4.03 -32.05 6.87
CA SER A 47 -3.27 -31.72 8.08
C SER A 47 -4.01 -30.79 9.06
N LEU A 48 -4.91 -29.93 8.58
CA LEU A 48 -5.64 -29.01 9.45
C LEU A 48 -7.10 -29.37 9.67
N SER A 49 -7.73 -30.17 8.79
CA SER A 49 -9.11 -30.67 8.90
C SER A 49 -10.08 -29.66 9.56
N LEU A 50 -9.95 -28.37 9.19
CA LEU A 50 -10.69 -27.31 9.87
C LEU A 50 -12.11 -27.25 9.29
N PRO A 51 -13.13 -27.09 10.15
CA PRO A 51 -14.48 -26.84 9.68
C PRO A 51 -14.52 -25.60 8.79
N TYR A 52 -15.23 -25.70 7.67
CA TYR A 52 -15.42 -24.59 6.73
C TYR A 52 -15.92 -23.32 7.43
N ASP A 53 -16.83 -23.45 8.39
CA ASP A 53 -17.35 -22.35 9.19
C ASP A 53 -16.26 -21.61 9.97
N LEU A 54 -15.26 -22.34 10.48
CA LEU A 54 -14.15 -21.75 11.21
C LEU A 54 -13.20 -21.01 10.26
N ILE A 55 -12.91 -21.57 9.08
CA ILE A 55 -12.11 -20.91 8.04
C ILE A 55 -12.80 -19.61 7.59
N SER A 56 -14.11 -19.66 7.36
CA SER A 56 -14.92 -18.49 6.99
C SER A 56 -14.86 -17.39 8.07
N LYS A 57 -14.99 -17.77 9.35
CA LYS A 57 -14.85 -16.83 10.48
C LYS A 57 -13.45 -16.23 10.59
N ILE A 58 -12.40 -17.02 10.36
CA ILE A 58 -11.02 -16.50 10.41
C ILE A 58 -10.79 -15.55 9.23
N ARG A 59 -11.20 -15.92 8.01
CA ARG A 59 -11.13 -15.03 6.84
C ARG A 59 -11.85 -13.71 7.07
N SER A 60 -13.07 -13.75 7.61
CA SER A 60 -13.84 -12.52 7.87
C SER A 60 -13.17 -11.65 8.93
N LEU A 61 -12.63 -12.24 9.99
CA LEU A 61 -11.90 -11.52 11.03
C LEU A 61 -10.62 -10.88 10.50
N VAL A 62 -9.78 -11.63 9.78
CA VAL A 62 -8.52 -11.11 9.22
C VAL A 62 -8.81 -10.01 8.19
N ASN A 63 -9.84 -10.17 7.36
CA ASN A 63 -10.28 -9.15 6.43
C ASN A 63 -10.75 -7.88 7.15
N ALA A 64 -11.55 -8.02 8.21
CA ALA A 64 -12.00 -6.88 9.01
C ALA A 64 -10.80 -6.12 9.61
N ARG A 65 -9.82 -6.83 10.17
CA ARG A 65 -8.60 -6.22 10.71
C ARG A 65 -7.74 -5.55 9.64
N TYR A 66 -7.66 -6.14 8.45
CA TYR A 66 -6.96 -5.51 7.33
C TYR A 66 -7.62 -4.18 6.92
N GLN A 67 -8.95 -4.15 6.83
CA GLN A 67 -9.69 -2.93 6.54
C GLN A 67 -9.50 -1.90 7.65
N GLU A 68 -9.56 -2.31 8.92
CA GLU A 68 -9.25 -1.42 10.04
C GLU A 68 -7.82 -0.87 9.99
N MET A 69 -6.85 -1.58 9.40
CA MET A 69 -5.47 -1.13 9.31
C MET A 69 -5.24 -0.19 8.13
N ILE A 70 -5.94 -0.37 7.01
CA ILE A 70 -5.72 0.37 5.75
C ILE A 70 -6.70 1.53 5.56
N ASP A 71 -7.91 1.42 6.09
CA ASP A 71 -8.97 2.41 5.90
C ASP A 71 -9.19 3.25 7.17
N GLY A 72 -9.09 4.58 6.98
CA GLY A 72 -9.33 5.59 8.00
C GLY A 72 -8.23 6.67 8.01
N PRO A 73 -8.51 7.83 8.61
CA PRO A 73 -7.59 8.97 8.58
C PRO A 73 -6.27 8.63 9.28
N GLY A 74 -5.15 8.84 8.58
CA GLY A 74 -3.79 8.66 9.11
C GLY A 74 -3.25 7.24 8.98
N LYS A 75 -4.05 6.30 8.50
CA LYS A 75 -3.66 4.89 8.31
C LYS A 75 -2.99 4.63 6.96
N GLU A 76 -3.06 5.61 6.07
CA GLU A 76 -2.32 5.64 4.81
C GLU A 76 -0.82 5.53 5.03
N ILE A 77 -0.32 5.84 6.24
CA ILE A 77 1.09 5.75 6.62
C ILE A 77 1.73 4.39 6.33
N TYR A 78 1.01 3.28 6.54
CA TYR A 78 1.56 1.93 6.33
C TYR A 78 1.78 1.67 4.84
N LEU A 79 0.79 2.05 4.02
CA LEU A 79 0.86 1.95 2.57
C LEU A 79 1.89 2.91 1.98
N THR A 80 1.90 4.16 2.44
CA THR A 80 2.86 5.17 2.04
C THR A 80 4.28 4.74 2.42
N GLY A 81 4.49 4.23 3.62
CA GLY A 81 5.79 3.73 4.07
C GLY A 81 6.29 2.57 3.21
N PHE A 82 5.40 1.65 2.85
CA PHE A 82 5.72 0.57 1.93
C PHE A 82 6.05 1.06 0.51
N PHE A 83 5.26 2.02 0.00
CA PHE A 83 5.50 2.66 -1.30
C PHE A 83 6.85 3.41 -1.35
N LEU A 84 7.19 4.11 -0.27
CA LEU A 84 8.44 4.87 -0.14
C LEU A 84 9.68 4.00 0.11
N ASN A 85 9.53 2.68 0.17
CA ASN A 85 10.67 1.77 0.22
C ASN A 85 11.14 1.44 -1.21
N PRO A 86 12.37 1.82 -1.61
CA PRO A 86 12.89 1.57 -2.97
C PRO A 86 13.00 0.09 -3.31
N ARG A 87 13.01 -0.81 -2.32
CA ARG A 87 13.04 -2.26 -2.53
C ARG A 87 11.70 -2.80 -3.03
N TYR A 88 10.59 -2.14 -2.68
CA TYR A 88 9.25 -2.66 -2.94
C TYR A 88 8.44 -1.86 -3.97
N ILE A 89 8.94 -0.71 -4.42
CA ILE A 89 8.26 0.15 -5.40
C ILE A 89 7.93 -0.54 -6.73
N THR A 90 8.73 -1.53 -7.14
CA THR A 90 8.51 -2.34 -8.35
C THR A 90 7.67 -3.60 -8.09
N SER A 91 7.12 -3.77 -6.90
CA SER A 91 6.36 -4.98 -6.56
C SER A 91 4.96 -4.92 -7.16
N ASP A 92 4.51 -6.04 -7.73
CA ASP A 92 3.19 -6.18 -8.35
C ASP A 92 2.04 -5.81 -7.40
N ILE A 93 2.25 -5.96 -6.09
CA ILE A 93 1.25 -5.62 -5.08
C ILE A 93 0.82 -4.14 -5.08
N LEU A 94 1.69 -3.23 -5.56
CA LEU A 94 1.35 -1.82 -5.71
C LEU A 94 0.50 -1.53 -6.95
N HIS A 95 0.59 -2.41 -7.96
CA HIS A 95 -0.16 -2.35 -9.22
C HIS A 95 -1.52 -3.06 -9.12
N HIS A 96 -1.73 -3.88 -8.10
CA HIS A 96 -3.00 -4.55 -7.87
C HIS A 96 -4.07 -3.60 -7.30
N HIS A 97 -5.23 -3.57 -7.94
CA HIS A 97 -6.41 -2.88 -7.39
C HIS A 97 -6.91 -3.53 -6.09
N GLU A 98 -6.88 -4.86 -6.01
CA GLU A 98 -7.22 -5.63 -4.81
C GLU A 98 -5.93 -6.15 -4.17
N ARG A 99 -5.61 -5.62 -3.00
CA ARG A 99 -4.37 -5.96 -2.26
C ARG A 99 -4.63 -6.95 -1.14
N ASN A 100 -5.89 -7.28 -0.90
CA ASN A 100 -6.27 -8.29 0.08
C ASN A 100 -6.24 -9.68 -0.57
N PRO A 101 -5.27 -10.54 -0.25
CA PRO A 101 -5.18 -11.88 -0.83
C PRO A 101 -6.30 -12.82 -0.33
N LEU A 102 -6.98 -12.46 0.78
CA LEU A 102 -8.14 -13.16 1.32
C LEU A 102 -9.47 -12.54 0.83
N GLY A 103 -9.42 -11.55 -0.07
CA GLY A 103 -10.59 -10.94 -0.68
C GLY A 103 -11.26 -11.89 -1.66
N THR A 104 -12.44 -12.42 -1.33
CA THR A 104 -13.25 -13.18 -2.29
C THR A 104 -13.82 -12.24 -3.37
N ARG A 105 -13.24 -12.30 -4.57
CA ARG A 105 -13.75 -11.57 -5.74
C ARG A 105 -14.77 -12.42 -6.48
N ILE A 106 -16.06 -12.15 -6.29
CA ILE A 106 -17.11 -12.58 -7.23
C ILE A 106 -17.23 -11.50 -8.31
N VAL A 107 -16.67 -11.73 -9.49
CA VAL A 107 -16.90 -10.85 -10.65
C VAL A 107 -18.24 -11.22 -11.26
N ILE A 108 -19.30 -10.55 -10.81
CA ILE A 108 -20.56 -10.58 -11.55
C ILE A 108 -20.40 -9.62 -12.73
N ARG A 109 -20.05 -10.14 -13.91
CA ARG A 109 -20.23 -9.38 -15.16
C ARG A 109 -21.74 -9.22 -15.37
N ARG A 110 -22.29 -8.07 -14.97
CA ARG A 110 -23.65 -7.70 -15.37
C ARG A 110 -23.62 -7.35 -16.87
N PRO A 111 -24.51 -7.95 -17.69
CA PRO A 111 -24.76 -7.43 -19.03
C PRO A 111 -25.44 -6.07 -18.91
N ASP A 112 -25.10 -5.19 -19.85
CA ASP A 112 -25.39 -3.75 -19.91
C ASP A 112 -26.73 -3.32 -19.29
N VAL A 113 -26.66 -2.58 -18.19
CA VAL A 113 -27.73 -1.66 -17.79
C VAL A 113 -27.07 -0.37 -17.29
N ALA A 114 -27.54 0.72 -17.88
CA ALA A 114 -27.09 2.09 -17.75
C ALA A 114 -26.69 2.54 -16.34
N GLN A 115 -25.73 3.46 -16.35
CA GLN A 115 -25.27 4.31 -15.25
C GLN A 115 -26.40 4.71 -14.28
N ALA A 116 -26.32 4.25 -13.03
CA ALA A 116 -26.99 4.88 -11.90
C ALA A 116 -26.30 4.49 -10.58
N GLY A 117 -25.64 5.48 -9.97
CA GLY A 117 -25.49 5.56 -8.52
C GLY A 117 -24.37 4.73 -7.87
N LYS A 118 -23.15 5.28 -7.87
CA LYS A 118 -22.33 5.25 -6.64
C LYS A 118 -21.49 6.53 -6.57
N ASN A 119 -22.06 7.55 -5.94
CA ASN A 119 -21.33 8.67 -5.39
C ASN A 119 -20.39 8.14 -4.30
N ILE A 120 -19.20 7.73 -4.72
CA ILE A 120 -18.02 7.83 -3.86
C ILE A 120 -17.43 9.17 -4.25
N ASN A 121 -17.30 10.09 -3.29
CA ASN A 121 -16.55 11.33 -3.46
C ASN A 121 -15.12 10.95 -3.89
N VAL A 122 -14.90 10.86 -5.20
CA VAL A 122 -13.57 10.86 -5.78
C VAL A 122 -13.09 12.29 -5.60
N GLU A 123 -12.10 12.44 -4.73
CA GLU A 123 -11.30 13.65 -4.53
C GLU A 123 -11.17 14.42 -5.85
N SER A 124 -11.40 15.74 -5.77
CA SER A 124 -11.27 16.65 -6.90
C SER A 124 -10.06 16.29 -7.76
N PRO A 125 -10.21 16.18 -9.10
CA PRO A 125 -9.10 15.86 -9.97
C PRO A 125 -8.00 16.89 -9.74
N LEU A 126 -6.92 16.47 -9.09
CA LEU A 126 -5.69 17.25 -9.07
C LEU A 126 -5.37 17.59 -10.53
N PRO A 127 -4.99 18.84 -10.83
CA PRO A 127 -4.74 19.29 -12.20
C PRO A 127 -3.86 18.30 -12.97
N PRO A 128 -4.12 18.08 -14.27
CA PRO A 128 -3.33 17.18 -15.11
C PRO A 128 -1.86 17.51 -14.94
N GLY A 129 -1.08 16.49 -14.67
CA GLY A 129 0.29 16.63 -14.21
C GLY A 129 1.21 15.58 -14.80
N PRO A 130 2.51 15.68 -14.51
CA PRO A 130 3.53 14.79 -15.06
C PRO A 130 3.38 13.33 -14.60
N ASP A 131 2.44 13.03 -13.72
CA ASP A 131 2.17 11.75 -13.06
C ASP A 131 0.82 11.10 -13.47
N ASP A 132 0.16 11.60 -14.52
CA ASP A 132 -1.15 11.07 -14.96
C ASP A 132 -1.09 9.61 -15.47
N ASP A 133 0.06 9.19 -15.99
CA ASP A 133 0.39 7.79 -16.31
C ASP A 133 0.48 6.93 -15.05
N LEU A 134 1.19 7.41 -14.01
CA LEU A 134 1.37 6.70 -12.75
C LEU A 134 0.05 6.53 -12.00
N ARG A 135 -0.83 7.54 -12.04
CA ARG A 135 -2.19 7.45 -11.48
C ARG A 135 -3.04 6.36 -12.12
N LYS A 136 -2.80 6.06 -13.40
CA LYS A 136 -3.48 4.99 -14.13
C LYS A 136 -2.82 3.63 -13.89
N ALA A 137 -1.49 3.59 -13.80
CA ALA A 137 -0.72 2.36 -13.66
C ALA A 137 -0.63 1.82 -12.22
N ILE A 138 -0.72 2.69 -11.22
CA ILE A 138 -0.54 2.37 -9.80
C ILE A 138 -1.77 2.86 -9.02
N PRO A 139 -2.72 1.97 -8.69
CA PRO A 139 -3.97 2.35 -8.02
C PRO A 139 -3.81 3.08 -6.68
N CYS A 140 -2.70 2.82 -5.98
CA CYS A 140 -2.40 3.45 -4.70
C CYS A 140 -1.67 4.80 -4.80
N TYR A 141 -1.16 5.17 -5.98
CA TYR A 141 -0.30 6.34 -6.15
C TYR A 141 -1.00 7.64 -5.74
N ALA A 142 -2.24 7.85 -6.17
CA ALA A 142 -3.01 9.05 -5.83
C ALA A 142 -3.21 9.18 -4.31
N LYS A 143 -3.53 8.07 -3.63
CA LYS A 143 -3.68 8.05 -2.16
C LYS A 143 -2.37 8.42 -1.46
N VAL A 144 -1.25 7.83 -1.90
CA VAL A 144 0.08 8.13 -1.36
C VAL A 144 0.46 9.58 -1.57
N ALA A 145 0.27 10.11 -2.78
CA ALA A 145 0.57 11.50 -3.12
C ALA A 145 -0.27 12.49 -2.28
N ASN A 146 -1.55 12.21 -2.07
CA ASN A 146 -2.43 13.04 -1.25
C ASN A 146 -1.98 13.05 0.22
N TYR A 147 -1.71 11.87 0.78
CA TYR A 147 -1.24 11.75 2.16
C TYR A 147 0.10 12.46 2.39
N LEU A 148 1.08 12.23 1.51
CA LEU A 148 2.37 12.93 1.59
C LEU A 148 2.22 14.44 1.39
N GLY A 149 1.25 14.88 0.59
CA GLY A 149 0.96 16.30 0.43
C GLY A 149 0.37 16.97 1.66
N LEU A 150 -0.48 16.26 2.39
CA LEU A 150 -0.96 16.73 3.68
C LEU A 150 0.22 16.86 4.66
N LEU A 151 1.10 15.86 4.72
CA LEU A 151 2.31 15.94 5.56
C LEU A 151 3.21 17.10 5.15
N LEU A 152 3.44 17.30 3.85
CA LEU A 152 4.25 18.40 3.33
C LEU A 152 3.66 19.76 3.74
N LYS A 153 2.34 19.94 3.62
CA LYS A 153 1.67 21.17 4.04
C LYS A 153 1.90 21.49 5.52
N HIS A 154 1.92 20.47 6.37
CA HIS A 154 2.22 20.62 7.80
C HIS A 154 3.71 20.79 8.09
N ALA A 155 4.60 20.26 7.27
CA ALA A 155 6.04 20.33 7.46
C ALA A 155 6.68 21.62 6.93
N ILE A 156 6.05 22.31 5.96
CA ILE A 156 6.58 23.56 5.36
C ILE A 156 6.95 24.63 6.41
N PRO A 157 6.13 24.94 7.43
CA PRO A 157 6.46 25.96 8.43
C PRO A 157 7.74 25.66 9.21
N ASP A 158 8.03 24.38 9.47
CA ASP A 158 9.17 23.94 10.27
C ASP A 158 10.40 23.56 9.42
N ALA A 159 10.24 23.55 8.09
CA ALA A 159 11.26 23.08 7.18
C ALA A 159 12.40 24.10 6.98
N PRO A 160 13.68 23.65 6.92
CA PRO A 160 14.82 24.52 6.68
C PRO A 160 14.67 25.35 5.40
N PRO A 161 14.89 26.68 5.42
CA PRO A 161 14.73 27.55 4.25
C PRO A 161 15.55 27.13 3.02
N ARG A 162 16.66 26.42 3.24
CA ARG A 162 17.52 25.85 2.17
C ARG A 162 16.80 24.86 1.26
N LEU A 163 15.76 24.17 1.76
CA LEU A 163 15.00 23.18 0.98
C LEU A 163 14.11 23.84 -0.08
N PHE A 164 13.77 25.12 0.11
CA PHE A 164 12.90 25.88 -0.79
C PHE A 164 13.69 26.89 -1.64
N LYS A 165 15.02 26.72 -1.76
CA LYS A 165 15.87 27.63 -2.53
C LYS A 165 15.45 27.62 -4.01
N GLY A 166 14.85 28.72 -4.46
CA GLY A 166 14.31 28.86 -5.83
C GLY A 166 12.82 28.52 -5.98
N LEU A 167 12.13 28.11 -4.90
CA LEU A 167 10.70 27.83 -4.85
C LEU A 167 9.99 28.91 -4.03
N ASN A 168 9.45 29.92 -4.71
CA ASN A 168 8.89 31.10 -4.05
C ASN A 168 7.40 30.95 -3.69
N THR A 169 6.68 30.03 -4.34
CA THR A 169 5.24 29.84 -4.16
C THR A 169 4.92 28.44 -3.67
N ALA A 170 3.88 28.29 -2.84
CA ALA A 170 3.33 26.97 -2.47
C ALA A 170 2.99 26.09 -3.69
N LYS A 171 2.58 26.71 -4.80
CA LYS A 171 2.33 26.03 -6.08
C LYS A 171 3.62 25.45 -6.69
N ASP A 172 4.74 26.14 -6.57
CA ASP A 172 6.04 25.70 -7.09
C ASP A 172 6.56 24.53 -6.26
N ILE A 173 6.44 24.63 -4.92
CA ILE A 173 6.75 23.55 -3.98
C ILE A 173 5.93 22.29 -4.31
N TRP A 174 4.62 22.45 -4.52
CA TRP A 174 3.74 21.34 -4.85
C TRP A 174 4.06 20.69 -6.20
N LYS A 175 4.40 21.51 -7.19
CA LYS A 175 4.80 21.04 -8.52
C LYS A 175 6.10 20.24 -8.45
N GLU A 176 7.10 20.77 -7.75
CA GLU A 176 8.38 20.11 -7.56
C GLU A 176 8.23 18.79 -6.80
N PHE A 177 7.46 18.78 -5.71
CA PHE A 177 7.13 17.56 -4.97
C PHE A 177 6.50 16.49 -5.86
N ARG A 178 5.50 16.85 -6.68
CA ARG A 178 4.88 15.89 -7.62
C ARG A 178 5.88 15.36 -8.65
N CYS A 179 6.80 16.20 -9.12
CA CYS A 179 7.85 15.80 -10.04
C CYS A 179 8.79 14.77 -9.40
N GLN A 180 9.29 15.05 -8.20
CA GLN A 180 10.18 14.15 -7.47
C GLN A 180 9.50 12.84 -7.10
N LEU A 181 8.23 12.87 -6.67
CA LEU A 181 7.47 11.67 -6.37
C LEU A 181 7.26 10.81 -7.63
N ALA A 182 7.02 11.44 -8.78
CA ALA A 182 6.90 10.73 -10.05
C ALA A 182 8.23 10.10 -10.49
N GLN A 183 9.33 10.84 -10.37
CA GLN A 183 10.68 10.31 -10.64
C GLN A 183 11.01 9.13 -9.72
N TYR A 184 10.68 9.25 -8.43
CA TYR A 184 10.82 8.16 -7.47
C TYR A 184 10.03 6.92 -7.88
N ALA A 185 8.75 7.08 -8.22
CA ALA A 185 7.89 5.98 -8.63
C ALA A 185 8.36 5.30 -9.94
N ARG A 186 9.02 6.06 -10.82
CA ARG A 186 9.64 5.53 -12.05
C ARG A 186 11.06 5.01 -11.84
N MET A 187 11.63 5.16 -10.65
CA MET A 187 13.05 4.87 -10.38
C MET A 187 14.00 5.65 -11.30
N GLU A 188 13.62 6.88 -11.65
CA GLU A 188 14.44 7.81 -12.43
C GLU A 188 15.38 8.60 -11.52
N HIS A 189 16.48 9.11 -12.08
CA HIS A 189 17.42 9.96 -11.34
C HIS A 189 16.70 11.10 -10.59
N PRO A 190 17.00 11.36 -9.30
CA PRO A 190 18.10 10.82 -8.48
C PRO A 190 17.81 9.51 -7.76
N PHE A 191 16.66 8.88 -8.01
CA PHE A 191 16.18 7.66 -7.35
C PHE A 191 16.46 6.38 -8.16
N ASN A 192 17.23 6.49 -9.23
CA ASN A 192 17.72 5.32 -9.94
C ASN A 192 18.58 4.48 -8.99
N LYS A 193 18.41 3.16 -9.03
CA LYS A 193 19.34 2.25 -8.35
C LYS A 193 20.72 2.45 -8.94
N GLY A 194 21.60 3.16 -8.23
CA GLY A 194 23.03 3.15 -8.50
C GLY A 194 23.63 1.82 -8.04
N CYS A 195 24.33 1.13 -8.95
CA CYS A 195 25.24 0.00 -8.68
C CYS A 195 24.67 -1.20 -7.90
N ASP A 196 24.15 -2.20 -8.61
CA ASP A 196 24.47 -3.60 -8.31
C ASP A 196 25.93 -3.89 -8.72
N ASP A 197 26.89 -3.23 -8.06
CA ASP A 197 28.32 -3.55 -8.13
C ASP A 197 28.84 -3.85 -6.72
N ILE A 198 28.35 -4.93 -6.10
CA ILE A 198 29.19 -5.79 -5.26
C ILE A 198 28.71 -7.23 -5.49
N SER A 199 29.14 -7.81 -6.61
CA SER A 199 29.42 -9.23 -6.68
C SER A 199 30.79 -9.45 -6.04
N SER A 200 30.83 -10.11 -4.88
CA SER A 200 31.96 -10.88 -4.34
C SER A 200 31.48 -11.75 -3.20
#